data_AF-B4D0L4-F1
#
_entry.id   AF-B4D0L4-F1
#
_cell.length_a   1.000
_cell.length_b   1.000
_cell.length_c   1.000
_cell.angle_alpha   90.00
_cell.angle_beta   90.00
_cell.angle_gamma   90.00
#
_symmetry.space_group_name_H-M   'P 1'
#
loop_
_entity.id
_entity.type
_entity.pdbx_description
1 polymer ?
#
loop_
_entity_poly.entity_id
_entity_poly.type
_entity_poly.pdbx_seq_one_letter_code
_entity_poly.pdbx_strand_id
1 'polypeptide(L)'
;MGFGIGIVIFAVVAMALRLLVDVMDEDRVRTYITERHGRLLSCDWTPFGKGWFGERNNRIYEVRYLDPEGNEHHAECKTSMFSGVYFTEDHIIRYSRHRSPKPQVNSRVADLERENRRLREELKRANGSNT
;
A
#
# COMPACT_ATOMS: atom_id res chain seq x y z
N MET A 1 3.51 2.99 -51.33
CA MET A 1 4.51 2.30 -50.47
C MET A 1 4.98 3.15 -49.28
N GLY A 2 5.11 4.49 -49.38
CA GLY A 2 5.59 5.33 -48.26
C GLY A 2 4.68 5.41 -47.01
N PHE A 3 3.35 5.31 -47.17
CA PHE A 3 2.40 5.37 -46.05
C PHE A 3 2.54 4.20 -45.04
N GLY A 4 2.81 2.98 -45.54
CA GLY A 4 2.99 1.81 -44.67
C GLY A 4 4.27 1.89 -43.83
N ILE A 5 5.35 2.39 -44.41
CA ILE A 5 6.62 2.61 -43.70
C ILE A 5 6.44 3.69 -42.62
N GLY A 6 5.71 4.76 -42.92
CA GLY A 6 5.38 5.81 -41.95
C GLY A 6 4.61 5.27 -40.73
N ILE A 7 3.61 4.40 -40.96
CA ILE A 7 2.83 3.78 -39.87
C ILE A 7 3.71 2.87 -39.00
N VAL A 8 4.58 2.06 -39.60
CA VAL A 8 5.47 1.16 -38.86
C VAL A 8 6.45 1.96 -38.01
N ILE A 9 7.08 3.01 -38.57
CA ILE A 9 7.99 3.88 -37.82
C ILE A 9 7.25 4.55 -36.67
N PHE A 10 6.05 5.09 -36.93
CA PHE A 10 5.23 5.71 -35.89
C PHE A 10 4.88 4.73 -34.77
N ALA A 11 4.48 3.50 -35.10
CA ALA A 11 4.16 2.46 -34.12
C ALA A 11 5.39 2.08 -33.26
N VAL A 12 6.57 1.97 -33.86
CA VAL A 12 7.82 1.69 -33.15
C VAL A 12 8.19 2.85 -32.21
N VAL A 13 8.09 4.09 -32.68
CA VAL A 13 8.37 5.28 -31.86
C VAL A 13 7.37 5.39 -30.70
N ALA A 14 6.08 5.18 -30.95
CA ALA A 14 5.06 5.19 -29.91
C ALA A 14 5.31 4.09 -28.85
N MET A 15 5.71 2.89 -29.29
CA MET A 15 6.09 1.80 -28.38
C MET A 15 7.32 2.16 -27.54
N ALA A 16 8.35 2.74 -28.17
CA ALA A 16 9.56 3.17 -27.46
C ALA A 16 9.26 4.27 -26.42
N LEU A 17 8.45 5.27 -26.79
CA LEU A 17 8.01 6.32 -25.87
C LEU A 17 7.22 5.76 -24.70
N ARG A 18 6.36 4.76 -24.94
CA ARG A 18 5.62 4.08 -23.88
C ARG A 18 6.56 3.36 -22.91
N LEU A 19 7.53 2.61 -23.41
CA LEU A 19 8.49 1.89 -22.57
C LEU A 19 9.35 2.85 -21.73
N LEU A 20 9.78 3.97 -22.32
CA LEU A 20 10.53 5.00 -21.58
C LEU A 20 9.69 5.61 -20.45
N VAL A 21 8.41 5.87 -20.72
CA VAL A 21 7.45 6.35 -19.74
C VAL A 21 7.31 5.36 -18.57
N ASP A 22 7.12 4.08 -18.86
CA ASP A 22 6.93 3.07 -17.81
C ASP A 22 8.19 2.94 -16.93
N VAL A 23 9.39 2.97 -17.51
CA VAL A 23 10.64 2.94 -16.75
C VAL A 23 10.80 4.16 -15.85
N MET A 24 10.47 5.36 -16.34
CA MET A 24 10.55 6.59 -15.54
C MET A 24 9.56 6.58 -14.37
N ASP A 25 8.34 6.08 -14.59
CA ASP A 25 7.32 6.01 -13.55
C ASP A 25 7.67 4.94 -12.51
N GLU A 26 8.22 3.79 -12.92
CA GLU A 26 8.74 2.77 -11.99
C GLU A 26 9.87 3.32 -11.11
N ASP A 27 10.83 4.06 -11.69
CA ASP A 27 11.97 4.60 -10.94
C ASP A 27 11.54 5.64 -9.89
N ARG A 28 10.53 6.45 -10.19
CA ARG A 28 9.92 7.40 -9.23
C ARG A 28 9.27 6.68 -8.06
N VAL A 29 8.47 5.65 -8.35
CA VAL A 29 7.81 4.82 -7.33
C VAL A 29 8.85 4.10 -6.47
N ARG A 30 9.87 3.51 -7.11
CA ARG A 30 10.98 2.84 -6.45
C ARG A 30 11.72 3.77 -5.52
N THR A 31 12.05 4.98 -5.97
CA THR A 31 12.75 5.99 -5.17
C THR A 31 11.93 6.34 -3.93
N TYR A 32 10.64 6.63 -4.11
CA TYR A 32 9.73 6.96 -3.00
C TYR A 32 9.65 5.85 -1.95
N ILE A 33 9.57 4.58 -2.37
CA ILE A 33 9.53 3.43 -1.46
C ILE A 33 10.87 3.21 -0.77
N THR A 34 11.97 3.39 -1.50
CA THR A 34 13.34 3.21 -0.97
C THR A 34 13.68 4.26 0.08
N GLU A 35 13.25 5.51 -0.12
CA GLU A 35 13.36 6.60 0.88
C GLU A 35 12.63 6.26 2.19
N ARG A 36 11.59 5.44 2.13
CA ARG A 36 10.84 4.93 3.30
C ARG A 36 11.40 3.62 3.86
N HIS A 37 12.62 3.24 3.45
CA HIS A 37 13.26 1.98 3.79
C HIS A 37 12.50 0.72 3.33
N GLY A 38 11.58 0.87 2.38
CA GLY A 38 10.88 -0.25 1.76
C GLY A 38 11.60 -0.79 0.53
N ARG A 39 11.08 -1.89 -0.03
CA ARG A 39 11.56 -2.46 -1.29
C ARG A 39 10.40 -2.69 -2.25
N LEU A 40 10.45 -2.09 -3.44
CA LEU A 40 9.48 -2.35 -4.51
C LEU A 40 9.61 -3.80 -5.01
N LEU A 41 8.48 -4.51 -5.11
CA LEU A 41 8.39 -5.87 -5.65
C LEU A 41 7.85 -5.86 -7.09
N SER A 42 6.75 -5.14 -7.33
CA SER A 42 6.17 -4.98 -8.66
C SER A 42 5.49 -3.63 -8.81
N CYS A 43 5.43 -3.15 -10.04
CA CYS A 43 4.75 -1.91 -10.44
C CYS A 43 4.08 -2.19 -11.78
N ASP A 44 2.76 -2.36 -11.75
CA ASP A 44 1.98 -2.79 -12.90
C ASP A 44 1.02 -1.66 -13.29
N TRP A 45 1.08 -1.22 -14.55
CA TRP A 45 0.19 -0.15 -15.02
C TRP A 45 -1.24 -0.65 -15.18
N THR A 46 -2.19 0.02 -14.53
CA THR A 46 -3.63 -0.32 -14.59
C THR A 46 -4.42 0.82 -15.26
N PRO A 47 -4.70 0.72 -16.58
CA PRO A 47 -5.38 1.79 -17.33
C PRO A 47 -6.81 2.10 -16.87
N PHE A 48 -7.39 1.27 -15.99
CA PHE A 48 -8.75 1.40 -15.45
C PHE A 48 -8.80 1.19 -13.93
N GLY A 49 -7.71 1.50 -13.21
CA GLY A 49 -7.68 1.44 -11.74
C GLY A 49 -8.75 2.33 -11.10
N LYS A 50 -9.04 2.13 -9.81
CA LYS A 50 -10.09 2.90 -9.13
C LYS A 50 -9.79 4.40 -9.20
N GLY A 51 -10.78 5.18 -9.62
CA GLY A 51 -10.64 6.64 -9.78
C GLY A 51 -10.18 7.12 -11.17
N TRP A 52 -10.19 6.26 -12.19
CA TRP A 52 -9.92 6.64 -13.59
C TRP A 52 -11.02 7.55 -14.21
N PHE A 53 -12.22 7.58 -13.63
CA PHE A 53 -13.36 8.34 -14.15
C PHE A 53 -13.32 9.80 -13.66
N GLY A 54 -12.72 10.70 -14.44
CA GLY A 54 -12.83 12.15 -14.24
C GLY A 54 -11.52 12.94 -14.18
N GLU A 55 -10.37 12.31 -14.00
CA GLU A 55 -9.06 12.98 -13.98
C GLU A 55 -8.30 12.74 -15.29
N ARG A 56 -8.16 13.78 -16.11
CA ARG A 56 -7.75 13.72 -17.52
C ARG A 56 -6.31 13.25 -17.81
N ASN A 57 -5.49 12.91 -16.81
CA ASN A 57 -4.07 12.60 -17.05
C ASN A 57 -3.35 11.81 -15.93
N ASN A 58 -4.09 11.18 -15.00
CA ASN A 58 -3.46 10.43 -13.93
C ASN A 58 -3.23 8.98 -14.39
N ARG A 59 -1.96 8.56 -14.44
CA ARG A 59 -1.62 7.15 -14.69
C ARG A 59 -1.72 6.41 -13.36
N ILE A 60 -2.50 5.34 -13.36
CA ILE A 60 -2.72 4.51 -12.17
C ILE A 60 -1.83 3.27 -12.31
N TYR A 61 -1.05 3.01 -11.27
CA TYR A 61 -0.16 1.87 -11.15
C TYR A 61 -0.57 1.08 -9.92
N GLU A 62 -0.62 -0.22 -10.04
CA GLU A 62 -0.73 -1.13 -8.91
C GLU A 62 0.69 -1.48 -8.43
N VAL A 63 0.99 -1.18 -7.18
CA VAL A 63 2.35 -1.35 -6.65
C VAL A 63 2.34 -2.29 -5.45
N ARG A 64 3.25 -3.26 -5.50
CA ARG A 64 3.52 -4.16 -4.37
C ARG A 64 4.89 -3.85 -3.83
N TYR A 65 4.98 -3.70 -2.51
CA TYR A 65 6.26 -3.38 -1.87
C TYR A 65 6.38 -4.03 -0.50
N LEU A 66 7.61 -4.24 -0.06
CA LEU A 66 7.94 -4.67 1.29
C LEU A 66 8.22 -3.45 2.16
N ASP A 67 7.64 -3.42 3.35
CA ASP A 67 8.01 -2.45 4.38
C ASP A 67 9.31 -2.87 5.10
N PRO A 68 9.87 -2.00 5.97
CA PRO A 68 11.06 -2.34 6.76
C PRO A 68 10.85 -3.51 7.74
N GLU A 69 9.60 -3.80 8.11
CA GLU A 69 9.22 -4.93 8.96
C GLU A 69 9.09 -6.25 8.18
N GLY A 70 9.25 -6.19 6.84
CA GLY A 70 9.11 -7.29 5.91
C GLY A 70 7.66 -7.66 5.56
N ASN A 71 6.68 -6.84 5.94
CA ASN A 71 5.29 -6.98 5.52
C ASN A 71 5.17 -6.60 4.05
N GLU A 72 4.32 -7.33 3.34
CA GLU A 72 4.01 -7.07 1.95
C GLU A 72 2.74 -6.22 1.85
N HIS A 73 2.92 -5.05 1.27
CA HIS A 73 1.90 -4.05 1.03
C HIS A 73 1.46 -4.07 -0.43
N HIS A 74 0.19 -3.79 -0.62
CA HIS A 74 -0.42 -3.46 -1.89
C HIS A 74 -1.00 -2.06 -1.77
N ALA A 75 -0.59 -1.19 -2.68
CA ALA A 75 -1.16 0.13 -2.81
C ALA A 75 -1.45 0.45 -4.28
N GLU A 76 -2.43 1.30 -4.51
CA GLU A 76 -2.62 1.95 -5.79
C GLU A 76 -1.83 3.25 -5.80
N CYS A 77 -0.99 3.44 -6.81
CA CYS A 77 -0.17 4.60 -6.99
C CYS A 77 -0.65 5.41 -8.19
N LYS A 78 -0.94 6.70 -7.98
CA LYS A 78 -1.19 7.66 -9.06
C LYS A 78 0.08 8.44 -9.34
N THR A 79 0.61 8.36 -10.56
CA THR A 79 1.69 9.25 -11.01
C THR A 79 1.10 10.36 -11.87
N SER A 80 1.48 11.60 -11.56
CA SER A 80 1.17 12.77 -12.36
C SER A 80 2.45 13.55 -12.61
N MET A 81 2.69 13.94 -13.86
CA MET A 81 3.91 14.68 -14.23
C MET A 81 4.08 16.00 -13.46
N PHE A 82 2.99 16.58 -12.94
CA PHE A 82 3.00 17.87 -12.24
C PHE A 82 2.85 17.78 -10.72
N SER A 83 2.15 16.77 -10.18
CA SER A 83 1.85 16.67 -8.74
C SER A 83 2.63 15.61 -7.98
N GLY A 84 3.41 14.76 -8.67
CA GLY A 84 4.24 13.74 -8.03
C GLY A 84 3.56 12.38 -7.93
N VAL A 85 3.90 11.62 -6.88
CA VAL A 85 3.48 10.23 -6.66
C VAL A 85 2.57 10.15 -5.44
N TYR A 86 1.33 9.69 -5.64
CA TYR A 86 0.33 9.56 -4.58
C TYR A 86 -0.07 8.11 -4.39
N PHE A 87 0.13 7.59 -3.18
CA PHE A 87 -0.32 6.27 -2.79
C PHE A 87 -1.72 6.34 -2.18
N THR A 88 -2.60 5.45 -2.61
CA THR A 88 -3.99 5.31 -2.17
C THR A 88 -4.26 3.83 -1.89
N GLU A 89 -5.16 3.53 -0.94
CA GLU A 89 -5.55 2.16 -0.58
C GLU A 89 -4.37 1.24 -0.19
N ASP A 90 -3.42 1.75 0.61
CA ASP A 90 -2.34 0.92 1.15
C ASP A 90 -2.86 -0.10 2.17
N HIS A 91 -2.76 -1.38 1.83
CA HIS A 91 -3.14 -2.48 2.71
C HIS A 91 -2.10 -3.60 2.69
N ILE A 92 -1.92 -4.22 3.85
CA ILE A 92 -0.99 -5.34 4.02
C ILE A 92 -1.66 -6.61 3.47
N ILE A 93 -1.13 -7.16 2.38
CA ILE A 93 -1.58 -8.46 1.83
C ILE A 93 -0.97 -9.61 2.62
N ARG A 94 0.27 -9.44 3.08
CA ARG A 94 1.01 -10.52 3.74
C ARG A 94 1.88 -9.97 4.86
N TYR A 95 1.57 -10.36 6.09
CA TYR A 95 2.45 -10.08 7.22
C TYR A 95 3.71 -10.93 7.13
N SER A 96 4.85 -10.33 7.44
CA SER A 96 6.10 -11.05 7.57
C SER A 96 5.94 -12.10 8.67
N ARG A 97 6.42 -13.33 8.47
CA ARG A 97 6.31 -14.41 9.48
C ARG A 97 6.97 -14.06 10.83
N HIS A 98 7.79 -13.01 10.86
CA HIS A 98 8.36 -12.45 12.08
C HIS A 98 7.36 -11.72 12.96
N ARG A 99 6.18 -11.35 12.42
CA ARG A 99 5.04 -10.89 13.19
C ARG A 99 3.97 -11.99 13.28
N SER A 100 4.36 -13.16 13.82
CA SER A 100 3.36 -13.88 14.60
C SER A 100 2.87 -12.91 15.69
N PRO A 101 1.56 -12.67 15.88
CA PRO A 101 1.10 -11.85 17.00
C PRO A 101 1.75 -12.44 18.25
N LYS A 102 2.67 -11.69 18.87
CA LYS A 102 3.41 -12.19 20.03
C LYS A 102 2.37 -12.71 21.03
N PRO A 103 2.58 -13.89 21.65
CA PRO A 103 1.66 -14.45 22.65
C PRO A 103 1.38 -13.50 23.84
N GLN A 104 2.09 -12.37 23.93
CA GLN A 104 1.81 -11.27 24.85
C GLN A 104 0.43 -10.62 24.71
N VAL A 105 -0.20 -10.57 23.51
CA VAL A 105 -1.54 -9.96 23.39
C VAL A 105 -2.57 -10.82 24.13
N ASN A 106 -2.50 -12.14 23.97
CA ASN A 106 -3.37 -13.06 24.69
C ASN A 106 -3.11 -13.03 26.20
N SER A 107 -1.85 -12.87 26.64
CA SER A 107 -1.55 -12.75 28.08
C SER A 107 -2.05 -11.42 28.66
N ARG A 108 -1.86 -10.30 27.97
CA ARG A 108 -2.37 -8.99 28.42
C ARG A 108 -3.89 -8.95 28.48
N VAL A 109 -4.58 -9.52 27.48
CA VAL A 109 -6.04 -9.59 27.48
C VAL A 109 -6.52 -10.45 28.66
N ALA A 110 -5.88 -11.61 28.89
CA ALA A 110 -6.21 -12.46 30.04
C ALA A 110 -5.96 -11.76 31.39
N ASP A 111 -4.90 -10.97 31.51
CA ASP A 111 -4.59 -10.20 32.72
C ASP A 111 -5.60 -9.06 32.93
N LEU A 112 -5.95 -8.32 31.88
CA LEU A 112 -6.94 -7.24 31.92
C LEU A 112 -8.35 -7.75 32.26
N GLU A 113 -8.71 -8.96 31.80
CA GLU A 113 -9.99 -9.59 32.15
C GLU A 113 -10.04 -10.06 33.61
N ARG A 114 -8.89 -10.47 34.18
CA ARG A 114 -8.80 -10.77 35.61
C ARG A 114 -8.95 -9.50 36.44
N GLU A 115 -8.27 -8.43 36.04
CA GLU A 115 -8.31 -7.15 36.74
C GLU A 115 -9.70 -6.51 36.68
N ASN A 116 -10.39 -6.55 35.52
CA ASN A 116 -11.78 -6.11 35.41
C ASN A 116 -12.74 -6.89 36.31
N ARG A 117 -12.56 -8.22 36.42
CA ARG A 117 -13.37 -9.04 37.32
C ARG A 117 -13.19 -8.62 38.77
N ARG A 118 -11.93 -8.48 39.19
CA ARG A 118 -11.58 -8.05 40.54
C ARG A 118 -12.16 -6.67 40.86
N LEU A 119 -11.97 -5.69 39.99
CA LEU A 119 -12.48 -4.34 40.18
C LEU A 119 -14.02 -4.31 40.28
N ARG A 120 -14.72 -5.13 39.49
CA ARG A 120 -16.18 -5.25 39.58
C ARG A 120 -16.65 -5.84 40.90
N GLU A 121 -15.89 -6.78 41.48
CA GLU A 121 -16.19 -7.34 42.80
C GLU A 121 -15.93 -6.32 43.92
N GLU A 122 -14.84 -5.57 43.84
CA GLU A 122 -14.51 -4.50 44.79
C GLU A 122 -15.58 -3.40 44.76
N LEU A 123 -16.05 -2.99 43.58
CA LEU A 123 -17.16 -2.04 43.43
C LEU A 123 -18.46 -2.57 44.04
N LYS A 124 -18.80 -3.86 43.86
CA LYS A 124 -19.98 -4.46 44.48
C LYS A 124 -19.89 -4.45 46.01
N ARG A 125 -18.71 -4.71 46.58
CA ARG A 125 -18.48 -4.68 48.03
C ARG A 125 -18.57 -3.26 48.59
N ALA A 126 -17.93 -2.29 47.93
CA ALA A 126 -17.96 -0.90 48.36
C ALA A 126 -19.37 -0.29 48.26
N ASN A 127 -20.11 -0.60 47.19
CA ASN A 127 -21.46 -0.06 46.99
C ASN A 127 -22.52 -0.77 47.85
N GLY A 128 -22.30 -2.04 48.24
CA GLY A 128 -23.16 -2.78 49.16
C GLY A 128 -22.90 -2.49 50.65
N SER A 129 -21.74 -1.92 51.00
CA SER A 129 -21.41 -1.51 52.38
C SER A 129 -21.90 -0.10 52.72
N ASN A 130 -22.45 0.64 51.75
CA ASN A 130 -22.88 2.03 51.89
C ASN A 130 -24.42 2.18 51.98
N THR A 131 -25.11 1.09 52.36
CA THR A 131 -26.55 1.04 52.67
C THR A 131 -26.72 0.48 54.08
#